data_AF-A0A830H5N3-F1
#
_entry.id   AF-A0A830H5N3-F1
#
_cell.length_a   1.000
_cell.length_b   1.000
_cell.length_c   1.000
_cell.angle_alpha   90.00
_cell.angle_beta   90.00
_cell.angle_gamma   90.00
#
_symmetry.space_group_name_H-M   'P 1'
#
loop_
_entity.id
_entity.type
_entity.pdbx_description
1 polymer ?
#
loop_
_entity_poly.entity_id
_entity_poly.type
_entity_poly.pdbx_seq_one_letter_code
_entity_poly.pdbx_strand_id
1 'polypeptide(L)'
;MSADAAINNNDVGTRMIHEDELTRVWEMRLKPGESAPPHTHRLSYTFYIMEGSTIAVTDPNTEAIIFDFKANAGDVMSFKVEGDKLIPLSANMAPIPATHGAKNIGTTDFVEILVERK
;
A
#
# COMPACT_ATOMS: atom_id res chain seq x y z
N MET A 1 17.26 -23.11 -0.52
CA MET A 1 17.39 -21.96 0.41
C MET A 1 16.97 -20.72 -0.37
N SER A 2 15.68 -20.40 -0.37
CA SER A 2 15.18 -19.14 -0.93
C SER A 2 15.12 -18.15 0.22
N ALA A 3 15.78 -17.00 0.05
CA ALA A 3 15.78 -15.94 1.03
C ALA A 3 14.34 -15.42 1.20
N ASP A 4 13.73 -15.73 2.34
CA ASP A 4 12.67 -14.91 2.89
C ASP A 4 13.26 -13.50 3.01
N ALA A 5 12.79 -12.61 2.14
CA ALA A 5 13.08 -11.20 2.25
C ALA A 5 12.52 -10.77 3.60
N ALA A 6 13.40 -10.65 4.60
CA ALA A 6 13.07 -10.05 5.86
C ALA A 6 12.51 -8.66 5.55
N ILE A 7 11.21 -8.48 5.77
CA ILE A 7 10.54 -7.22 5.52
C ILE A 7 11.22 -6.18 6.41
N ASN A 8 11.93 -5.24 5.79
CA ASN A 8 12.50 -4.13 6.53
C ASN A 8 11.35 -3.24 6.99
N ASN A 9 11.45 -2.73 8.22
CA ASN A 9 10.39 -1.97 8.90
C ASN A 9 10.04 -0.61 8.25
N ASN A 10 10.55 -0.35 7.04
CA ASN A 10 10.32 0.84 6.22
C ASN A 10 9.79 0.52 4.81
N ASP A 11 9.57 -0.75 4.48
CA ASP A 11 9.09 -1.14 3.15
C ASP A 11 7.58 -0.92 3.08
N VAL A 12 7.12 -0.21 2.06
CA VAL A 12 5.69 0.06 1.80
C VAL A 12 5.12 -0.83 0.69
N GLY A 13 5.92 -1.79 0.22
CA GLY A 13 5.54 -2.77 -0.79
C GLY A 13 6.26 -4.10 -0.56
N THR A 14 5.81 -5.15 -1.23
CA THR A 14 6.43 -6.49 -1.15
C THR A 14 7.78 -6.59 -1.86
N ARG A 15 8.06 -5.70 -2.82
CA ARG A 15 9.30 -5.68 -3.59
C ARG A 15 9.66 -4.27 -4.04
N MET A 16 10.87 -3.83 -3.78
CA MET A 16 11.44 -2.63 -4.41
C MET A 16 11.75 -2.93 -5.88
N ILE A 17 11.26 -2.10 -6.79
CA ILE A 17 11.57 -2.16 -8.23
C ILE A 17 12.74 -1.23 -8.56
N HIS A 18 12.71 0.00 -8.03
CA HIS A 18 13.67 1.05 -8.36
C HIS A 18 13.80 2.05 -7.21
N GLU A 19 15.00 2.60 -7.01
CA GLU A 19 15.24 3.72 -6.11
C GLU A 19 16.35 4.62 -6.69
N ASP A 20 16.08 5.92 -6.73
CA ASP A 20 17.07 6.96 -7.07
C ASP A 20 16.93 8.18 -6.14
N GLU A 21 17.58 9.30 -6.47
CA GLU A 21 17.54 10.52 -5.65
C GLU A 21 16.16 11.17 -5.56
N LEU A 22 15.27 10.91 -6.52
CA LEU A 22 13.97 11.58 -6.62
C LEU A 22 12.80 10.66 -6.25
N THR A 23 12.94 9.35 -6.47
CA THR A 23 11.82 8.41 -6.43
C THR A 23 12.18 7.07 -5.83
N ARG A 24 11.15 6.41 -5.28
CA ARG A 24 11.13 4.96 -5.03
C ARG A 24 9.94 4.36 -5.74
N VAL A 25 10.14 3.21 -6.37
CA VAL A 25 9.09 2.46 -7.03
C VAL A 25 9.00 1.08 -6.39
N TRP A 26 7.81 0.76 -5.90
CA TRP A 26 7.49 -0.48 -5.21
C TRP A 26 6.44 -1.27 -5.98
N GLU A 27 6.52 -2.59 -5.89
CA GLU A 27 5.41 -3.50 -6.17
C GLU A 27 4.84 -4.00 -4.85
N MET A 28 3.53 -3.89 -4.68
CA MET A 28 2.79 -4.63 -3.67
C MET A 28 1.98 -5.71 -4.36
N ARG A 29 2.24 -6.97 -4.00
CA ARG A 29 1.50 -8.14 -4.47
C ARG A 29 0.93 -8.90 -3.28
N LEU A 30 -0.38 -9.09 -3.26
CA LEU A 30 -1.08 -9.85 -2.24
C LEU A 30 -2.05 -10.83 -2.89
N LYS A 31 -1.90 -12.13 -2.62
CA LYS A 31 -2.90 -13.14 -2.99
C LYS A 31 -4.15 -13.02 -2.11
N PRO A 32 -5.28 -13.64 -2.48
CA PRO A 32 -6.45 -13.73 -1.61
C PRO A 32 -6.10 -14.22 -0.20
N GLY A 33 -6.43 -13.41 0.81
CA GLY A 33 -6.17 -13.68 2.22
C GLY A 33 -4.79 -13.24 2.73
N GLU A 34 -3.84 -12.87 1.87
CA GLU A 34 -2.53 -12.38 2.30
C GLU A 34 -2.59 -10.95 2.83
N SER A 35 -1.74 -10.67 3.81
CA SER A 35 -1.57 -9.34 4.41
C SER A 35 -0.15 -8.84 4.17
N ALA A 36 -0.03 -7.55 3.88
CA ALA A 36 1.21 -6.82 4.12
C ALA A 36 1.30 -6.51 5.62
N PRO A 37 2.48 -6.65 6.25
CA PRO A 37 2.63 -6.23 7.64
C PRO A 37 2.40 -4.72 7.77
N PRO A 38 2.09 -4.24 8.99
CA PRO A 38 2.01 -2.82 9.27
C PRO A 38 3.27 -2.08 8.79
N HIS A 39 3.07 -0.99 8.05
CA HIS A 39 4.14 -0.15 7.52
C HIS A 39 3.74 1.33 7.64
N THR A 40 4.70 2.23 7.45
CA THR A 40 4.47 3.68 7.54
C THR A 40 4.90 4.39 6.28
N HIS A 41 3.95 5.07 5.63
CA HIS A 41 4.27 5.98 4.54
C HIS A 41 4.86 7.28 5.09
N ARG A 42 6.11 7.56 4.73
CA ARG A 42 6.82 8.81 5.09
C ARG A 42 6.91 9.79 3.93
N LEU A 43 6.65 9.32 2.72
CA LEU A 43 6.71 10.08 1.49
C LEU A 43 5.33 10.12 0.83
N SER A 44 5.02 11.23 0.18
CA SER A 44 3.80 11.30 -0.63
C SER A 44 3.95 10.41 -1.85
N TYR A 45 2.87 9.76 -2.26
CA TYR A 45 2.94 8.71 -3.26
C TYR A 45 1.71 8.68 -4.16
N THR A 46 1.88 7.99 -5.28
CA THR A 46 0.80 7.60 -6.18
C THR A 46 0.96 6.14 -6.52
N PHE A 47 -0.12 5.37 -6.53
CA PHE A 47 -0.09 4.02 -7.03
C PHE A 47 -1.07 3.79 -8.17
N TYR A 48 -0.69 2.87 -9.03
CA TYR A 48 -1.46 2.38 -10.17
C TYR A 48 -1.76 0.89 -9.96
N ILE A 49 -3.04 0.51 -10.09
CA ILE A 49 -3.47 -0.87 -9.92
C ILE A 49 -3.26 -1.64 -11.22
N MET A 50 -2.39 -2.64 -11.18
CA MET A 50 -2.16 -3.58 -12.28
C MET A 50 -3.22 -4.69 -12.27
N GLU A 51 -3.50 -5.26 -11.11
CA GLU A 51 -4.48 -6.32 -10.90
C GLU A 51 -5.37 -5.96 -9.70
N GLY A 52 -6.68 -5.94 -9.92
CA GLY A 52 -7.66 -5.47 -8.93
C GLY A 52 -8.17 -6.56 -7.99
N SER A 53 -8.45 -6.18 -6.75
CA SER A 53 -9.13 -7.00 -5.73
C SER A 53 -9.91 -6.10 -4.75
N THR A 54 -10.37 -6.64 -3.63
CA THR A 54 -10.89 -5.86 -2.50
C THR A 54 -9.82 -5.82 -1.41
N ILE A 55 -9.38 -4.62 -1.06
CA ILE A 55 -8.32 -4.39 -0.08
C ILE A 55 -8.91 -3.79 1.18
N ALA A 56 -8.61 -4.42 2.31
CA ALA A 56 -8.86 -3.87 3.64
C ALA A 56 -7.61 -3.15 4.14
N VAL A 57 -7.79 -1.94 4.65
CA VAL A 57 -6.78 -1.22 5.42
C VAL A 57 -7.01 -1.55 6.89
N THR A 58 -5.96 -2.02 7.57
CA THR A 58 -6.05 -2.55 8.93
C THR A 58 -5.30 -1.70 9.93
N ASP A 59 -5.80 -1.70 11.16
CA ASP A 59 -5.13 -1.11 12.30
C ASP A 59 -3.79 -1.82 12.56
N PRO A 60 -2.69 -1.06 12.73
CA PRO A 60 -1.35 -1.64 12.80
C PRO A 60 -1.08 -2.47 14.06
N ASN A 61 -1.91 -2.37 15.10
CA ASN A 61 -1.69 -3.05 16.38
C ASN A 61 -2.70 -4.19 16.62
N THR A 62 -3.86 -4.12 16.01
CA THR A 62 -5.00 -5.02 16.30
C THR A 62 -5.46 -5.82 15.09
N GLU A 63 -4.96 -5.53 13.89
CA GLU A 63 -5.45 -6.06 12.60
C GLU A 63 -6.92 -5.78 12.30
N ALA A 64 -7.60 -4.98 13.13
CA ALA A 64 -8.98 -4.59 12.90
C ALA A 64 -9.10 -3.82 11.57
N ILE A 65 -10.12 -4.12 10.77
CA ILE A 65 -10.38 -3.40 9.52
C ILE A 65 -10.84 -1.99 9.86
N ILE A 66 -10.07 -0.98 9.41
CA ILE A 66 -10.43 0.43 9.52
C ILE A 66 -11.46 0.76 8.43
N PHE A 67 -11.16 0.36 7.19
CA PHE A 67 -12.06 0.42 6.04
C PHE A 67 -11.57 -0.56 4.96
N ASP A 68 -12.41 -0.81 3.96
CA ASP A 68 -12.02 -1.50 2.75
C ASP A 68 -12.39 -0.68 1.50
N PHE A 69 -11.80 -1.05 0.37
CA PHE A 69 -12.14 -0.50 -0.92
C PHE A 69 -11.97 -1.54 -2.02
N LYS A 70 -12.78 -1.38 -3.08
CA LYS A 70 -12.61 -2.14 -4.31
C LYS A 70 -11.58 -1.43 -5.20
N ALA A 71 -10.49 -2.12 -5.52
CA ALA A 71 -9.51 -1.71 -6.50
C ALA A 71 -9.78 -2.42 -7.83
N ASN A 72 -9.79 -1.68 -8.93
CA ASN A 72 -9.89 -2.20 -10.28
C ASN A 72 -8.59 -1.95 -11.03
N ALA A 73 -8.24 -2.84 -11.96
CA ALA A 73 -7.11 -2.61 -12.85
C ALA A 73 -7.28 -1.28 -13.60
N GLY A 74 -6.24 -0.45 -13.60
CA GLY A 74 -6.26 0.90 -14.17
C GLY A 74 -6.60 2.01 -13.18
N ASP A 75 -7.06 1.69 -11.97
CA ASP A 75 -7.32 2.70 -10.94
C ASP A 75 -6.01 3.37 -10.51
N VAL A 76 -6.09 4.68 -10.23
CA VAL A 76 -4.96 5.49 -9.73
C VAL A 76 -5.38 6.21 -8.47
N MET A 77 -4.60 6.05 -7.40
CA MET A 77 -4.79 6.77 -6.15
C MET A 77 -3.51 7.48 -5.73
N SER A 78 -3.68 8.73 -5.31
CA SER A 78 -2.57 9.59 -4.87
C SER A 78 -2.83 10.09 -3.45
N PHE A 79 -1.80 10.06 -2.62
CA PHE A 79 -1.85 10.49 -1.24
C PHE A 79 -0.70 11.44 -0.92
N LYS A 80 -1.04 12.52 -0.21
CA LYS A 80 -0.06 13.41 0.42
C LYS A 80 0.13 12.99 1.87
N VAL A 81 1.37 12.88 2.32
CA VAL A 81 1.67 12.67 3.75
C VAL A 81 1.61 14.02 4.47
N GLU A 82 0.81 14.10 5.54
CA GLU A 82 0.75 15.23 6.46
C GLU A 82 0.79 14.73 7.91
N GLY A 83 1.97 14.80 8.53
CA GLY A 83 2.17 14.29 9.89
C GLY A 83 1.99 12.77 9.93
N ASP A 84 1.01 12.30 10.71
CA ASP A 84 0.64 10.89 10.87
C ASP A 84 -0.54 10.47 9.97
N LYS A 85 -0.87 11.28 8.95
CA LYS A 85 -2.03 11.06 8.07
C LYS A 85 -1.64 11.05 6.60
N LEU A 86 -2.44 10.31 5.83
CA LEU A 86 -2.45 10.30 4.38
C LEU A 86 -3.69 11.03 3.91
N ILE A 87 -3.48 12.16 3.25
CA ILE A 87 -4.52 13.00 2.68
C ILE A 87 -4.74 12.55 1.24
N PRO A 88 -5.93 12.04 0.88
CA PRO A 88 -6.20 11.63 -0.49
C PRO A 88 -6.24 12.86 -1.42
N LEU A 89 -5.61 12.74 -2.58
CA LEU A 89 -5.57 13.79 -3.59
C LEU A 89 -6.50 13.50 -4.79
N SER A 90 -6.72 12.23 -5.10
CA SER A 90 -7.54 11.79 -6.24
C SER A 90 -8.79 11.00 -5.84
N ALA A 91 -8.94 10.65 -4.57
CA ALA A 91 -10.07 9.88 -4.07
C ALA A 91 -10.94 10.71 -3.11
N ASN A 92 -12.27 10.57 -3.22
CA ASN A 92 -13.20 11.16 -2.27
C ASN A 92 -13.29 10.28 -1.00
N MET A 93 -12.22 10.26 -0.22
CA MET A 93 -12.14 9.52 1.04
C MET A 93 -11.70 10.44 2.19
N ALA A 94 -11.95 10.02 3.43
CA ALA A 94 -11.38 10.71 4.59
C ALA A 94 -9.87 10.43 4.68
N PRO A 95 -9.09 11.29 5.35
CA PRO A 95 -7.71 10.98 5.69
C PRO A 95 -7.57 9.67 6.47
N ILE A 96 -6.53 8.90 6.18
CA ILE A 96 -6.24 7.61 6.81
C ILE A 96 -4.91 7.67 7.57
N PRO A 97 -4.66 6.79 8.57
CA PRO A 97 -3.38 6.76 9.27
C PRO A 97 -2.21 6.48 8.32
N ALA A 98 -1.10 7.20 8.47
CA ALA A 98 0.13 6.96 7.71
C ALA A 98 0.77 5.61 8.06
N THR A 99 0.51 5.10 9.27
CA THR A 99 0.87 3.75 9.69
C THR A 99 -0.35 2.86 9.65
N HIS A 100 -0.34 1.84 8.78
CA HIS A 100 -1.45 0.88 8.64
C HIS A 100 -0.94 -0.45 8.07
N GLY A 101 -1.76 -1.49 8.18
CA GLY A 101 -1.60 -2.73 7.42
C GLY A 101 -2.52 -2.77 6.21
N ALA A 102 -2.28 -3.71 5.30
CA ALA A 102 -3.16 -3.97 4.16
C ALA A 102 -3.41 -5.47 4.05
N LYS A 103 -4.65 -5.85 3.76
CA LYS A 103 -5.04 -7.24 3.54
C LYS A 103 -5.89 -7.38 2.30
N ASN A 104 -5.56 -8.35 1.46
CA ASN A 104 -6.43 -8.72 0.35
C ASN A 104 -7.58 -9.60 0.88
N ILE A 105 -8.76 -9.02 0.98
CA ILE A 105 -9.99 -9.71 1.41
C ILE A 105 -10.87 -10.12 0.22
N GLY A 106 -10.43 -9.84 -1.00
CA GLY A 106 -11.10 -10.28 -2.22
C GLY A 106 -10.72 -11.71 -2.60
N THR A 107 -11.13 -12.09 -3.81
CA THR A 107 -10.96 -13.44 -4.37
C THR A 107 -9.96 -13.51 -5.53
N THR A 108 -9.36 -12.39 -5.90
CA THR A 108 -8.34 -12.27 -6.95
C THR A 108 -7.04 -11.75 -6.36
N ASP A 109 -5.94 -11.96 -7.08
CA ASP A 109 -4.65 -11.34 -6.76
C ASP A 109 -4.78 -9.81 -6.83
N PHE A 110 -4.09 -9.15 -5.93
CA PHE A 110 -3.92 -7.70 -5.95
C PHE A 110 -2.48 -7.37 -6.31
N VAL A 111 -2.31 -6.49 -7.29
CA VAL A 111 -0.99 -5.99 -7.69
C VAL A 111 -1.08 -4.50 -7.95
N GLU A 112 -0.25 -3.73 -7.26
CA GLU A 112 -0.06 -2.32 -7.54
C GLU A 112 1.41 -1.98 -7.75
N ILE A 113 1.62 -0.88 -8.49
CA ILE A 113 2.90 -0.20 -8.60
C ILE A 113 2.76 1.13 -7.89
N LEU A 114 3.54 1.32 -6.83
CA LEU A 114 3.53 2.51 -5.99
C LEU A 114 4.80 3.32 -6.24
N VAL A 115 4.63 4.62 -6.49
CA VAL A 115 5.71 5.58 -6.71
C VAL A 115 5.71 6.58 -5.56
N GLU A 116 6.72 6.51 -4.69
CA GLU A 116 6.99 7.52 -3.67
C GLU A 116 7.87 8.62 -4.25
N ARG A 117 7.58 9.87 -3.88
CA ARG A 117 8.42 11.04 -4.18
C ARG A 117 9.21 11.46 -2.94
N LYS A 118 10.54 11.57 -3.09
CA LYS A 118 11.46 12.03 -2.04
C LYS A 118 11.41 13.55 -1.83
#